data_AF-A0AAF1BJZ8-F1
#
_entry.id   AF-A0AAF1BJZ8-F1
#
_cell.length_a   1.000
_cell.length_b   1.000
_cell.length_c   1.000
_cell.angle_alpha   90.00
_cell.angle_beta   90.00
_cell.angle_gamma   90.00
#
_symmetry.space_group_name_H-M   'P 1'
#
loop_
_entity.id
_entity.type
_entity.pdbx_description
1 polymer ?
#
loop_
_entity_poly.entity_id
_entity_poly.type
_entity_poly.pdbx_seq_one_letter_code
_entity_poly.pdbx_strand_id
1 'polypeptide(L)'
;MSFFTTAILAVLASTALAAPVQPIKRAGAPTLYNIVAGQDGNNPGGDTTYVVDVTDGVLANGTPLQIWESFPGNDNQVFDLGTLPTIRPHGDNTLCLDAGEHPADGSRVHLWQCYDGLTQQAWTTINKDGFSLLKLRDWDLCLDVTDGNFADGTELQVWTCYDYSGDYSPNQRWQVPLAQWEFEGGLGGSRSTNTIPSHLTSTTWYVAEPHHYIIYL
;
A
#
# COMPACT_ATOMS: atom_id res chain seq x y z
N MET A 1 61.67 50.12 14.95
CA MET A 1 60.26 49.85 15.32
C MET A 1 59.82 48.67 14.47
N SER A 2 59.75 47.47 15.06
CA SER A 2 59.41 46.21 14.38
C SER A 2 57.95 45.88 14.68
N PHE A 3 57.12 45.70 13.66
CA PHE A 3 55.71 45.32 13.81
C PHE A 3 55.59 43.81 13.65
N PHE A 4 55.18 43.11 14.71
CA PHE A 4 54.73 41.72 14.65
C PHE A 4 53.24 41.71 14.25
N THR A 5 52.90 41.17 13.09
CA THR A 5 51.51 40.82 12.74
C THR A 5 51.24 39.38 13.13
N THR A 6 50.39 39.18 14.14
CA THR A 6 49.87 37.86 14.55
C THR A 6 48.68 37.52 13.65
N ALA A 7 48.73 36.37 12.95
CA ALA A 7 47.58 35.86 12.22
C ALA A 7 46.65 35.12 13.20
N ILE A 8 45.39 35.55 13.31
CA ILE A 8 44.36 34.85 14.07
C ILE A 8 43.72 33.82 13.14
N LEU A 9 43.91 32.53 13.45
CA LEU A 9 43.25 31.42 12.76
C LEU A 9 41.86 31.21 13.38
N ALA A 10 40.80 31.56 12.65
CA ALA A 10 39.43 31.28 13.08
C ALA A 10 39.09 29.81 12.80
N VAL A 11 38.86 29.02 13.85
CA VAL A 11 38.31 27.66 13.73
C VAL A 11 36.79 27.78 13.65
N LEU A 12 36.22 27.50 12.48
CA LEU A 12 34.77 27.37 12.32
C LEU A 12 34.33 26.06 13.00
N ALA A 13 33.64 26.17 14.14
CA ALA A 13 32.95 25.04 14.75
C ALA A 13 31.70 24.72 13.92
N SER A 14 31.72 23.58 13.22
CA SER A 14 30.54 23.07 12.53
C SER A 14 29.58 22.45 13.55
N THR A 15 28.44 23.10 13.79
CA THR A 15 27.35 22.49 14.55
C THR A 15 26.62 21.52 13.61
N ALA A 16 26.90 20.23 13.73
CA ALA A 16 26.06 19.21 13.11
C ALA A 16 24.67 19.24 13.77
N LEU A 17 23.65 19.68 13.01
CA LEU A 17 22.26 19.47 13.38
C LEU A 17 22.00 17.95 13.40
N ALA A 18 21.62 17.41 14.55
CA ALA A 18 21.17 16.03 14.62
C ALA A 18 19.94 15.88 13.72
N ALA A 19 20.00 14.95 12.75
CA ALA A 19 18.85 14.62 11.92
C ALA A 19 17.69 14.16 12.82
N PRO A 20 16.43 14.50 12.48
CA PRO A 20 15.28 14.05 13.25
C PRO A 20 15.26 12.52 13.25
N VAL A 21 15.36 11.91 14.44
CA VAL A 21 15.17 10.47 14.63
C VAL A 21 13.74 10.15 14.20
N GLN A 22 13.58 9.51 13.03
CA GLN A 22 12.29 8.95 12.64
C GLN A 22 12.01 7.74 13.54
N PRO A 23 10.76 7.51 13.96
CA PRO A 23 10.41 6.28 14.67
C PRO A 23 10.75 5.08 13.78
N ILE A 24 11.65 4.22 14.27
CA ILE A 24 12.05 3.00 13.59
C ILE A 24 10.82 2.09 13.56
N LYS A 25 10.30 1.74 12.37
CA LYS A 25 9.29 0.68 12.25
C LYS A 25 9.87 -0.59 12.88
N ARG A 26 9.18 -1.12 13.88
CA ARG A 26 9.55 -2.38 14.51
C ARG A 26 9.33 -3.49 13.48
N ALA A 27 10.39 -4.18 13.06
CA ALA A 27 10.26 -5.39 12.26
C ALA A 27 9.24 -6.33 12.93
N GLY A 28 8.13 -6.61 12.24
CA GLY A 28 7.02 -7.44 12.74
C GLY A 28 5.76 -6.70 13.23
N ALA A 29 5.66 -5.37 13.09
CA ALA A 29 4.37 -4.68 13.29
C ALA A 29 3.50 -4.78 12.02
N PRO A 30 2.18 -5.02 12.14
CA PRO A 30 1.27 -5.07 11.00
C PRO A 30 1.29 -3.73 10.27
N THR A 31 1.24 -3.77 8.94
CA THR A 31 1.22 -2.54 8.13
C THR A 31 -0.23 -2.24 7.79
N LEU A 32 -0.84 -1.46 8.68
CA LEU A 32 -2.27 -1.16 8.71
C LEU A 32 -2.62 0.00 7.77
N TYR A 33 -3.60 -0.22 6.89
CA TYR A 33 -4.03 0.72 5.88
C TYR A 33 -5.51 0.58 5.56
N ASN A 34 -6.14 1.66 5.12
CA ASN A 34 -7.41 1.59 4.41
C ASN A 34 -7.16 1.10 2.97
N ILE A 35 -8.05 0.24 2.46
CA ILE A 35 -8.11 -0.13 1.06
C ILE A 35 -9.18 0.77 0.42
N VAL A 36 -8.75 1.77 -0.35
CA VAL A 36 -9.66 2.81 -0.85
C VAL A 36 -10.28 2.36 -2.17
N ALA A 37 -11.60 2.44 -2.31
CA ALA A 37 -12.29 2.20 -3.56
C ALA A 37 -12.06 3.40 -4.50
N GLY A 38 -11.59 3.16 -5.72
CA GLY A 38 -11.24 4.21 -6.66
C GLY A 38 -12.24 4.31 -7.81
N GLN A 39 -12.98 5.42 -7.91
CA GLN A 39 -13.57 5.81 -9.19
C GLN A 39 -12.61 6.77 -9.92
N ASP A 40 -12.46 6.62 -11.23
CA ASP A 40 -11.46 7.34 -12.02
C ASP A 40 -11.93 8.67 -12.63
N GLY A 41 -10.94 9.54 -12.88
CA GLY A 41 -10.91 10.32 -14.12
C GLY A 41 -10.49 11.79 -14.02
N ASN A 42 -10.86 12.53 -12.97
CA ASN A 42 -10.68 13.99 -12.92
C ASN A 42 -10.23 14.57 -11.58
N ASN A 43 -9.81 13.76 -10.61
CA ASN A 43 -9.36 14.27 -9.33
C ASN A 43 -7.89 13.87 -9.06
N PRO A 44 -6.91 14.77 -9.28
CA PRO A 44 -5.52 14.54 -8.87
C PRO A 44 -5.34 14.48 -7.34
N GLY A 45 -6.44 14.63 -6.56
CA GLY A 45 -6.47 14.48 -5.11
C GLY A 45 -7.36 13.35 -4.58
N GLY A 46 -8.00 12.52 -5.43
CA GLY A 46 -8.85 11.38 -5.03
C GLY A 46 -10.12 11.75 -4.25
N ASP A 47 -11.27 11.16 -4.59
CA ASP A 47 -12.35 11.09 -3.59
C ASP A 47 -12.05 9.90 -2.69
N THR A 48 -11.27 10.15 -1.63
CA THR A 48 -10.83 9.18 -0.61
C THR A 48 -11.97 8.65 0.26
N THR A 49 -13.21 8.90 -0.14
CA THR A 49 -14.39 8.75 0.70
C THR A 49 -14.71 7.29 0.95
N TYR A 50 -14.65 6.38 -0.02
CA TYR A 50 -15.07 5.00 0.24
C TYR A 50 -13.89 4.05 0.44
N VAL A 51 -13.97 3.24 1.50
CA VAL A 51 -12.95 2.26 1.88
C VAL A 51 -13.61 0.91 2.13
N VAL A 52 -12.83 -0.16 1.98
CA VAL A 52 -13.24 -1.49 2.46
C VAL A 52 -13.54 -1.40 3.95
N ASP A 53 -14.65 -1.98 4.36
CA ASP A 53 -15.23 -1.90 5.70
C ASP A 53 -15.70 -3.29 6.13
N VAL A 54 -15.36 -3.69 7.36
CA VAL A 54 -15.95 -4.85 8.03
C VAL A 54 -17.34 -4.46 8.51
N THR A 55 -18.37 -5.04 7.92
CA THR A 55 -19.78 -4.68 8.17
C THR A 55 -20.09 -4.68 9.67
N ASP A 56 -20.62 -3.55 10.14
CA ASP A 56 -20.95 -3.28 11.55
C ASP A 56 -19.79 -3.48 12.54
N GLY A 57 -18.55 -3.56 12.06
CA GLY A 57 -17.36 -3.85 12.87
C GLY A 57 -17.30 -5.27 13.44
N VAL A 58 -18.08 -6.21 12.90
CA VAL A 58 -18.20 -7.56 13.46
C VAL A 58 -17.05 -8.46 13.01
N LEU A 59 -16.09 -8.74 13.89
CA LEU A 59 -14.99 -9.67 13.61
C LEU A 59 -15.42 -11.13 13.86
N ALA A 60 -16.05 -11.75 12.85
CA ALA A 60 -16.49 -13.14 12.89
C ALA A 60 -16.45 -13.79 11.50
N ASN A 61 -16.38 -15.13 11.48
CA ASN A 61 -16.54 -15.90 10.24
C ASN A 61 -17.89 -15.58 9.59
N GLY A 62 -17.86 -15.24 8.30
CA GLY A 62 -19.03 -14.92 7.51
C GLY A 62 -19.38 -13.43 7.45
N THR A 63 -18.74 -12.57 8.26
CA THR A 63 -19.04 -11.12 8.21
C THR A 63 -18.77 -10.56 6.81
N PRO A 64 -19.74 -9.90 6.17
CA PRO A 64 -19.53 -9.32 4.83
C PRO A 64 -18.47 -8.23 4.89
N LEU A 65 -17.70 -8.12 3.82
CA LEU A 65 -17.04 -6.86 3.54
C LEU A 65 -17.91 -6.02 2.63
N GLN A 66 -17.90 -4.72 2.90
CA GLN A 66 -18.62 -3.71 2.14
C GLN A 66 -17.69 -2.54 1.84
N ILE A 67 -18.18 -1.56 1.08
CA ILE A 67 -17.63 -0.22 1.11
C ILE A 67 -18.45 0.67 2.05
N TRP A 68 -17.75 1.59 2.71
CA TRP A 68 -18.37 2.62 3.52
C TRP A 68 -17.54 3.90 3.46
N GLU A 69 -18.17 5.05 3.70
CA GLU A 69 -17.49 6.32 3.90
C GLU A 69 -16.36 6.21 4.95
N SER A 70 -15.23 6.83 4.67
CA SER A 70 -14.00 6.71 5.44
C SER A 70 -14.09 7.62 6.66
N PHE A 71 -13.98 7.03 7.85
CA PHE A 71 -14.00 7.76 9.10
C PHE A 71 -12.64 7.65 9.79
N PRO A 72 -11.94 8.78 10.04
CA PRO A 72 -10.67 8.76 10.73
C PRO A 72 -10.76 8.06 12.09
N GLY A 73 -9.89 7.08 12.32
CA GLY A 73 -9.85 6.31 13.57
C GLY A 73 -10.88 5.18 13.67
N ASN A 74 -11.58 4.85 12.58
CA ASN A 74 -12.49 3.73 12.57
C ASN A 74 -11.75 2.41 12.28
N ASP A 75 -11.61 1.57 13.31
CA ASP A 75 -10.79 0.35 13.24
C ASP A 75 -11.33 -0.70 12.26
N ASN A 76 -12.65 -0.72 11.99
CA ASN A 76 -13.25 -1.69 11.06
C ASN A 76 -12.97 -1.38 9.57
N GLN A 77 -12.29 -0.26 9.28
CA GLN A 77 -11.91 0.18 7.94
C GLN A 77 -10.41 0.00 7.65
N VAL A 78 -9.71 -0.66 8.57
CA VAL A 78 -8.27 -0.79 8.57
C VAL A 78 -7.88 -2.26 8.41
N PHE A 79 -6.95 -2.52 7.50
CA PHE A 79 -6.49 -3.87 7.16
C PHE A 79 -4.97 -3.95 7.16
N ASP A 80 -4.43 -5.09 7.57
CA ASP A 80 -3.02 -5.41 7.43
C ASP A 80 -2.76 -6.00 6.04
N LEU A 81 -1.98 -5.27 5.23
CA LEU A 81 -1.47 -5.73 3.94
C LEU A 81 0.03 -6.07 3.98
N GLY A 82 0.70 -5.87 5.13
CA GLY A 82 2.12 -6.18 5.30
C GLY A 82 2.44 -7.68 5.25
N THR A 83 1.41 -8.51 5.38
CA THR A 83 1.48 -9.97 5.35
C THR A 83 0.90 -10.59 4.09
N LEU A 84 0.89 -9.86 2.96
CA LEU A 84 0.49 -10.42 1.68
C LEU A 84 1.19 -11.80 1.46
N PRO A 85 0.48 -12.79 0.92
CA PRO A 85 -0.77 -12.66 0.16
C PRO A 85 -2.03 -12.53 1.03
N THR A 86 -1.92 -12.63 2.35
CA THR A 86 -3.07 -12.53 3.24
C THR A 86 -3.39 -11.09 3.63
N ILE A 87 -4.65 -10.69 3.50
CA ILE A 87 -5.19 -9.42 4.00
C ILE A 87 -6.02 -9.72 5.25
N ARG A 88 -5.73 -9.04 6.36
CA ARG A 88 -6.37 -9.27 7.67
C ARG A 88 -7.06 -8.00 8.17
N PRO A 89 -8.24 -8.07 8.80
CA PRO A 89 -8.82 -6.90 9.45
C PRO A 89 -7.99 -6.49 10.67
N HIS A 90 -8.00 -5.20 11.00
CA HIS A 90 -7.48 -4.74 12.27
C HIS A 90 -8.30 -5.32 13.43
N GLY A 91 -7.64 -5.64 14.55
CA GLY A 91 -8.28 -6.19 15.75
C GLY A 91 -8.32 -7.72 15.84
N ASP A 92 -8.26 -8.46 14.73
CA ASP A 92 -8.20 -9.93 14.74
C ASP A 92 -7.38 -10.48 13.55
N ASN A 93 -6.17 -10.94 13.83
CA ASN A 93 -5.27 -11.49 12.83
C ASN A 93 -5.51 -12.97 12.50
N THR A 94 -6.50 -13.60 13.15
CA THR A 94 -6.95 -14.96 12.84
C THR A 94 -7.99 -15.00 11.72
N LEU A 95 -8.51 -13.83 11.33
CA LEU A 95 -9.45 -13.64 10.23
C LEU A 95 -8.76 -13.05 9.00
N CYS A 96 -9.29 -13.40 7.85
CA CYS A 96 -8.75 -13.13 6.53
C CYS A 96 -9.84 -12.65 5.59
N LEU A 97 -9.47 -11.79 4.64
CA LEU A 97 -10.28 -11.49 3.46
C LEU A 97 -10.41 -12.75 2.59
N ASP A 98 -11.62 -13.27 2.44
CA ASP A 98 -11.93 -14.56 1.82
C ASP A 98 -13.00 -14.43 0.72
N ALA A 99 -12.80 -15.12 -0.41
CA ALA A 99 -13.70 -15.10 -1.57
C ALA A 99 -14.65 -16.33 -1.68
N GLY A 100 -14.67 -17.20 -0.67
CA GLY A 100 -15.39 -18.47 -0.63
C GLY A 100 -14.60 -19.65 -1.20
N GLU A 101 -15.06 -20.88 -0.94
CA GLU A 101 -14.37 -22.12 -1.35
C GLU A 101 -14.28 -22.29 -2.89
N HIS A 102 -15.29 -21.79 -3.62
CA HIS A 102 -15.41 -21.92 -5.07
C HIS A 102 -15.72 -20.56 -5.71
N PRO A 103 -14.78 -19.61 -5.67
CA PRO A 103 -15.02 -18.26 -6.14
C PRO A 103 -15.31 -18.25 -7.65
N ALA A 104 -16.32 -17.49 -8.03
CA ALA A 104 -16.74 -17.19 -9.39
C ALA A 104 -17.31 -15.76 -9.40
N ASP A 105 -17.60 -15.21 -10.59
CA ASP A 105 -18.28 -13.92 -10.72
C ASP A 105 -19.50 -13.83 -9.80
N GLY A 106 -19.52 -12.80 -8.95
CA GLY A 106 -20.58 -12.58 -7.97
C GLY A 106 -20.38 -13.27 -6.62
N SER A 107 -19.27 -13.99 -6.43
CA SER A 107 -18.98 -14.60 -5.13
C SER A 107 -18.64 -13.50 -4.12
N ARG A 108 -19.33 -13.53 -2.99
CA ARG A 108 -19.19 -12.53 -1.92
C ARG A 108 -17.84 -12.60 -1.23
N VAL A 109 -17.27 -11.43 -0.94
CA VAL A 109 -16.07 -11.30 -0.12
C VAL A 109 -16.45 -11.07 1.34
N HIS A 110 -15.79 -11.80 2.24
CA HIS A 110 -16.14 -11.81 3.65
C HIS A 110 -14.94 -12.12 4.54
N LEU A 111 -15.11 -11.97 5.85
CA LEU A 111 -14.13 -12.45 6.83
C LEU A 111 -14.29 -13.96 7.02
N TRP A 112 -13.17 -14.67 6.98
CA TRP A 112 -13.12 -16.07 7.36
C TRP A 112 -11.82 -16.40 8.07
N GLN A 113 -11.83 -17.46 8.87
CA GLN A 113 -10.64 -17.96 9.54
C GLN A 113 -9.52 -18.18 8.53
N CYS A 114 -8.34 -17.65 8.83
CA CYS A 114 -7.16 -17.81 8.01
C CYS A 114 -6.67 -19.26 7.96
N TYR A 115 -6.33 -19.74 6.76
CA TYR A 115 -5.64 -21.01 6.55
C TYR A 115 -4.50 -20.83 5.55
N ASP A 116 -3.37 -21.47 5.85
CA ASP A 116 -2.20 -21.42 4.98
C ASP A 116 -2.47 -22.15 3.66
N GLY A 117 -2.10 -21.53 2.54
CA GLY A 117 -2.15 -22.13 1.21
C GLY A 117 -3.51 -22.08 0.50
N LEU A 118 -4.56 -21.52 1.11
CA LEU A 118 -5.84 -21.29 0.44
C LEU A 118 -5.73 -20.15 -0.57
N THR A 119 -5.96 -20.44 -1.86
CA THR A 119 -5.89 -19.43 -2.92
C THR A 119 -7.03 -18.42 -2.82
N GLN A 120 -8.18 -18.82 -2.26
CA GLN A 120 -9.32 -17.94 -1.98
C GLN A 120 -9.09 -16.94 -0.82
N GLN A 121 -7.97 -17.03 -0.11
CA GLN A 121 -7.53 -16.08 0.92
C GLN A 121 -6.21 -15.38 0.57
N ALA A 122 -5.70 -15.65 -0.63
CA ALA A 122 -4.44 -15.14 -1.12
C ALA A 122 -4.71 -14.08 -2.18
N TRP A 123 -4.28 -12.85 -1.93
CA TRP A 123 -4.50 -11.70 -2.78
C TRP A 123 -3.16 -11.19 -3.31
N THR A 124 -3.16 -10.72 -4.55
CA THR A 124 -2.01 -10.10 -5.21
C THR A 124 -2.42 -8.76 -5.77
N THR A 125 -1.61 -7.76 -5.51
CA THR A 125 -1.80 -6.42 -6.08
C THR A 125 -1.21 -6.37 -7.49
N ILE A 126 -2.02 -5.97 -8.47
CA ILE A 126 -1.55 -5.62 -9.82
C ILE A 126 -1.58 -4.10 -9.94
N ASN A 127 -0.41 -3.48 -9.99
CA ASN A 127 -0.31 -2.03 -10.13
C ASN A 127 -0.58 -1.60 -11.58
N LYS A 128 -1.37 -0.55 -11.73
CA LYS A 128 -1.69 0.12 -12.99
C LYS A 128 -1.38 1.62 -12.85
N ASP A 129 -1.51 2.36 -13.95
CA ASP A 129 -1.32 3.81 -13.92
C ASP A 129 -2.44 4.49 -13.11
N GLY A 130 -2.16 4.81 -11.85
CA GLY A 130 -3.04 5.58 -10.96
C GLY A 130 -3.97 4.76 -10.06
N PHE A 131 -3.94 3.43 -10.13
CA PHE A 131 -4.70 2.53 -9.25
C PHE A 131 -4.08 1.13 -9.24
N SER A 132 -4.63 0.24 -8.42
CA SER A 132 -4.28 -1.18 -8.40
C SER A 132 -5.54 -2.04 -8.54
N LEU A 133 -5.36 -3.25 -9.07
CA LEU A 133 -6.33 -4.34 -8.91
C LEU A 133 -5.90 -5.20 -7.72
N LEU A 134 -6.85 -5.67 -6.92
CA LEU A 134 -6.65 -6.73 -5.93
C LEU A 134 -7.14 -8.04 -6.51
N LYS A 135 -6.22 -8.82 -7.08
CA LYS A 135 -6.50 -10.09 -7.75
C LYS A 135 -6.40 -11.25 -6.77
N LEU A 136 -7.38 -12.15 -6.79
CA LEU A 136 -7.31 -13.41 -6.08
C LEU A 136 -6.24 -14.30 -6.72
N ARG A 137 -5.27 -14.79 -5.94
CA ARG A 137 -4.09 -15.47 -6.44
C ARG A 137 -4.47 -16.77 -7.16
N ASP A 138 -3.92 -16.98 -8.35
CA ASP A 138 -4.19 -18.14 -9.20
C ASP A 138 -5.62 -18.20 -9.81
N TRP A 139 -6.41 -17.13 -9.66
CA TRP A 139 -7.73 -16.94 -10.28
C TRP A 139 -7.72 -15.71 -11.17
N ASP A 140 -8.54 -15.65 -12.21
CA ASP A 140 -8.75 -14.43 -13.00
C ASP A 140 -9.87 -13.55 -12.44
N LEU A 141 -9.95 -13.49 -11.10
CA LEU A 141 -10.97 -12.76 -10.33
C LEU A 141 -10.34 -11.65 -9.50
N CYS A 142 -10.99 -10.50 -9.46
CA CYS A 142 -10.55 -9.30 -8.78
C CYS A 142 -11.61 -8.85 -7.76
N LEU A 143 -11.17 -8.20 -6.67
CA LEU A 143 -12.04 -7.52 -5.74
C LEU A 143 -12.85 -6.45 -6.47
N ASP A 144 -14.16 -6.44 -6.24
CA ASP A 144 -15.13 -5.72 -7.04
C ASP A 144 -16.22 -5.13 -6.14
N VAL A 145 -16.54 -3.85 -6.34
CA VAL A 145 -17.72 -3.21 -5.76
C VAL A 145 -18.93 -3.66 -6.58
N THR A 146 -19.86 -4.37 -5.91
CA THR A 146 -20.99 -5.03 -6.58
C THR A 146 -21.79 -4.05 -7.44
N ASP A 147 -22.00 -4.44 -8.69
CA ASP A 147 -22.73 -3.68 -9.72
C ASP A 147 -22.19 -2.25 -9.98
N GLY A 148 -20.99 -1.92 -9.48
CA GLY A 148 -20.45 -0.57 -9.47
C GLY A 148 -21.26 0.45 -8.67
N ASN A 149 -22.01 -0.02 -7.66
CA ASN A 149 -22.76 0.84 -6.75
C ASN A 149 -21.83 1.38 -5.65
N PHE A 150 -21.48 2.68 -5.70
CA PHE A 150 -20.61 3.31 -4.70
C PHE A 150 -21.39 3.94 -3.52
N ALA A 151 -22.49 3.30 -3.10
CA ALA A 151 -23.24 3.71 -1.92
C ALA A 151 -22.74 2.96 -0.66
N ASP A 152 -22.83 3.62 0.50
CA ASP A 152 -22.59 2.99 1.81
C ASP A 152 -23.32 1.66 1.92
N GLY A 153 -22.60 0.65 2.40
CA GLY A 153 -23.14 -0.69 2.62
C GLY A 153 -23.23 -1.56 1.38
N THR A 154 -22.69 -1.12 0.24
CA THR A 154 -22.57 -2.01 -0.92
C THR A 154 -21.55 -3.10 -0.60
N GLU A 155 -22.01 -4.36 -0.58
CA GLU A 155 -21.15 -5.51 -0.34
C GLU A 155 -20.13 -5.69 -1.46
N LEU A 156 -18.96 -6.22 -1.09
CA LEU A 156 -17.90 -6.57 -2.02
C LEU A 156 -18.10 -7.99 -2.55
N GLN A 157 -17.74 -8.16 -3.82
CA GLN A 157 -17.70 -9.44 -4.50
C GLN A 157 -16.34 -9.63 -5.16
N VAL A 158 -16.15 -10.82 -5.73
CA VAL A 158 -15.15 -11.02 -6.78
C VAL A 158 -15.81 -11.11 -8.13
N TRP A 159 -15.12 -10.59 -9.13
CA TRP A 159 -15.55 -10.63 -10.52
C TRP A 159 -14.35 -10.75 -11.45
N THR A 160 -14.56 -11.29 -12.65
CA THR A 160 -13.56 -11.39 -13.69
C THR A 160 -12.78 -10.08 -13.81
N CYS A 161 -11.45 -10.16 -13.71
CA CYS A 161 -10.59 -8.99 -13.77
C CYS A 161 -10.70 -8.32 -15.15
N TYR A 162 -11.12 -7.06 -15.18
CA TYR A 162 -11.14 -6.25 -16.41
C TYR A 162 -9.81 -5.52 -16.59
N ASP A 163 -8.81 -6.23 -17.12
CA ASP A 163 -7.45 -5.67 -17.31
C ASP A 163 -6.90 -5.76 -18.75
N TYR A 164 -7.69 -6.27 -19.71
CA TYR A 164 -7.22 -6.66 -21.05
C TYR A 164 -7.46 -5.64 -22.18
N SER A 165 -8.35 -4.64 -22.05
CA SER A 165 -8.79 -3.81 -23.20
C SER A 165 -8.64 -2.29 -23.04
N GLY A 166 -8.08 -1.79 -21.94
CA GLY A 166 -8.03 -0.35 -21.67
C GLY A 166 -9.37 0.25 -21.17
N ASP A 167 -10.44 -0.54 -21.19
CA ASP A 167 -11.70 -0.28 -20.48
C ASP A 167 -11.60 -0.88 -19.07
N TYR A 168 -10.96 -0.16 -18.15
CA TYR A 168 -10.91 -0.60 -16.76
C TYR A 168 -12.23 -0.28 -16.08
N SER A 169 -12.85 -1.28 -15.45
CA SER A 169 -14.09 -1.04 -14.71
C SER A 169 -13.81 -0.29 -13.40
N PRO A 170 -14.42 0.88 -13.14
CA PRO A 170 -14.14 1.69 -11.94
C PRO A 170 -14.33 0.90 -10.65
N ASN A 171 -15.28 -0.03 -10.63
CA ASN A 171 -15.63 -0.83 -9.47
C ASN A 171 -14.58 -1.91 -9.10
N GLN A 172 -13.51 -2.08 -9.87
CA GLN A 172 -12.37 -2.96 -9.54
C GLN A 172 -11.08 -2.21 -9.24
N ARG A 173 -11.11 -0.87 -9.24
CA ARG A 173 -9.93 -0.05 -8.99
C ARG A 173 -9.82 0.25 -7.51
N TRP A 174 -8.64 -0.02 -6.96
CA TRP A 174 -8.35 0.16 -5.54
C TRP A 174 -7.08 0.99 -5.39
N GLN A 175 -7.07 1.91 -4.42
CA GLN A 175 -5.81 2.42 -3.90
C GLN A 175 -5.46 1.58 -2.68
N VAL A 176 -4.53 0.67 -2.89
CA VAL A 176 -3.80 0.06 -1.78
C VAL A 176 -2.54 0.88 -1.59
N PRO A 177 -2.26 1.39 -0.38
CA PRO A 177 -0.95 1.93 -0.09
C PRO A 177 0.04 0.82 -0.44
N LEU A 178 0.83 1.05 -1.50
CA LEU A 178 1.88 0.13 -1.87
C LEU A 178 2.65 -0.13 -0.58
N ALA A 179 2.90 -1.41 -0.26
CA ALA A 179 3.88 -1.76 0.75
C ALA A 179 5.10 -0.93 0.39
N GLN A 180 5.31 0.16 1.12
CA GLN A 180 6.34 1.10 0.78
C GLN A 180 7.60 0.27 1.00
N TRP A 181 8.27 -0.06 -0.08
CA TRP A 181 9.70 -0.26 -0.02
C TRP A 181 10.20 1.04 0.58
N GLU A 182 10.32 1.08 1.91
CA GLU A 182 11.08 2.11 2.59
C GLU A 182 12.46 1.93 2.00
N PHE A 183 12.77 2.72 0.98
CA PHE A 183 14.14 3.04 0.68
C PHE A 183 14.68 3.56 2.02
N GLU A 184 15.50 2.75 2.68
CA GLU A 184 16.44 3.23 3.67
C GLU A 184 17.32 4.26 2.95
N GLY A 185 16.84 5.51 2.91
CA GLY A 185 17.49 6.62 2.22
C GLY A 185 16.63 7.31 1.16
N GLY A 186 15.99 8.41 1.55
CA GLY A 186 16.02 9.64 0.75
C GLY A 186 14.82 9.94 -0.16
N LEU A 187 14.12 11.02 0.22
CA LEU A 187 13.35 11.96 -0.61
C LEU A 187 12.22 11.37 -1.48
N GLY A 188 11.00 11.46 -0.95
CA GLY A 188 9.77 11.31 -1.71
C GLY A 188 9.72 12.28 -2.90
N GLY A 189 9.73 11.72 -4.11
CA GLY A 189 9.45 12.46 -5.33
C GLY A 189 7.96 12.68 -5.50
N SER A 190 7.44 13.79 -4.94
CA SER A 190 6.19 14.37 -5.41
C SER A 190 6.34 14.70 -6.90
N ARG A 191 5.39 14.24 -7.71
CA ARG A 191 5.27 14.53 -9.14
C ARG A 191 5.18 16.05 -9.33
N SER A 192 6.30 16.71 -9.64
CA SER A 192 6.30 18.10 -10.10
C SER A 192 6.48 18.12 -11.61
N THR A 193 5.52 18.74 -12.29
CA THR A 193 5.58 19.06 -13.71
C THR A 193 6.72 20.06 -13.91
N ASN A 194 7.85 19.63 -14.44
CA ASN A 194 8.81 20.58 -15.01
C ASN A 194 9.66 19.97 -16.12
N THR A 195 9.70 20.70 -17.22
CA THR A 195 10.37 20.41 -18.50
C THR A 195 11.85 20.09 -18.28
N ILE A 196 12.32 18.96 -18.82
CA ILE A 196 13.75 18.60 -18.85
C ILE A 196 14.45 19.46 -19.94
N PRO A 197 15.50 20.24 -19.63
CA PRO A 197 16.42 20.76 -20.64
C PRO A 197 17.37 19.64 -21.11
N SER A 198 17.58 19.57 -22.41
CA SER A 198 18.20 18.48 -23.15
C SER A 198 19.74 18.41 -23.08
N HIS A 199 20.35 18.36 -21.90
CA HIS A 199 21.78 18.02 -21.82
C HIS A 199 22.13 17.51 -20.43
N LEU A 200 22.27 16.18 -20.27
CA LEU A 200 23.24 15.50 -19.41
C LEU A 200 23.14 13.99 -19.70
N THR A 201 24.07 13.48 -20.49
CA THR A 201 24.26 12.05 -20.76
C THR A 201 25.34 11.51 -19.83
N SER A 202 24.98 10.70 -18.83
CA SER A 202 25.86 9.65 -18.27
C SER A 202 25.12 8.86 -17.19
N THR A 203 24.71 7.64 -17.51
CA THR A 203 24.21 6.67 -16.54
C THR A 203 25.36 5.70 -16.21
N THR A 204 25.95 5.83 -15.03
CA THR A 204 26.87 4.83 -14.50
C THR A 204 26.16 4.07 -13.39
N TRP A 205 25.81 2.82 -13.64
CA TRP A 205 25.22 1.91 -12.66
C TRP A 205 26.33 1.32 -11.79
N TYR A 206 26.19 1.37 -10.46
CA TYR A 206 26.95 0.50 -9.56
C TYR A 206 26.13 -0.77 -9.31
N VAL A 207 26.71 -1.93 -9.63
CA VAL A 207 26.18 -3.24 -9.27
C VAL A 207 26.65 -3.53 -7.84
N ALA A 208 25.74 -3.76 -6.90
CA ALA A 208 26.07 -4.23 -5.57
C ALA A 208 26.14 -5.77 -5.58
N GLU A 209 27.30 -6.34 -5.25
CA GLU A 209 27.47 -7.78 -5.04
C GLU A 209 27.11 -8.18 -3.59
N PRO A 210 26.66 -9.42 -3.33
CA PRO A 210 26.09 -9.79 -2.04
C PRO A 210 27.08 -10.55 -1.13
N HIS A 211 27.05 -10.18 0.16
CA HIS A 211 27.47 -10.92 1.37
C HIS A 211 28.96 -11.24 1.60
N HIS A 212 29.53 -10.61 2.63
CA HIS A 212 30.59 -11.21 3.47
C HIS A 212 30.16 -11.21 4.94
N TYR A 213 30.05 -12.40 5.52
CA TYR A 213 29.90 -12.64 6.96
C TYR A 213 31.29 -12.54 7.62
N ILE A 214 31.44 -11.75 8.69
CA ILE A 214 32.65 -11.77 9.53
C ILE A 214 32.38 -12.66 10.75
N ILE A 215 33.16 -13.74 10.87
CA ILE A 215 33.26 -14.58 12.07
C ILE A 215 34.35 -13.98 12.94
N TYR A 216 34.05 -13.65 14.19
CA TYR A 216 35.08 -13.30 15.19
C TYR A 216 35.63 -14.58 15.81
N LEU A 217 36.96 -14.75 15.78
CA LEU A 217 37.71 -15.65 16.65
C LEU A 217 38.08 -14.92 17.94
#